data_AF-A0A515DCT5-F1
#
_entry.id   AF-A0A515DCT5-F1
#
_cell.length_a   1.000
_cell.length_b   1.000
_cell.length_c   1.000
_cell.angle_alpha   90.00
_cell.angle_beta   90.00
_cell.angle_gamma   90.00
#
_symmetry.space_group_name_H-M   'P 1'
#
loop_
_entity.id
_entity.type
_entity.pdbx_description
1 polymer ?
#
loop_
_entity_poly.entity_id
_entity_poly.type
_entity_poly.pdbx_seq_one_letter_code
_entity_poly.pdbx_strand_id
1 'polypeptide(L)'
;MNFKTPRLNELFTISPTPEWPSVLFETDASGAHTWFWTVTWGAFSRSGQSATAANQWDAKTAITNLGGTLMVRAQAGTDTAGITVKIQGTNPVAGDVIQYLASTPSGAGFDKILAQESKFRHFNAGNEPVKSFDNGFGMCQLTTPPPSFEQAWNWKLNVDGGLALFGKKRSGAIAYLSQGGRSYTDGQLKYETVCRWNGGSYHVWDANAGAWKRKSNILCDSKTGNIGWDMTDVQNTGKTEAALHNRDSGKYLKGRAAGAHWMYSGVCYADHVLG
;
A
#
# COMPACT_ATOMS: atom_id res chain seq x y z
N MET A 1 19.84 37.01 12.74
CA MET A 1 18.60 36.53 12.10
C MET A 1 17.94 35.44 12.93
N ASN A 2 16.62 35.50 13.12
CA ASN A 2 15.78 34.50 13.77
C ASN A 2 14.53 34.21 12.92
N PHE A 3 13.92 33.03 13.09
CA PHE A 3 12.62 32.73 12.49
C PHE A 3 11.48 33.40 13.28
N LYS A 4 10.56 34.05 12.56
CA LYS A 4 9.28 34.57 13.08
C LYS A 4 8.16 33.54 12.95
N THR A 5 8.13 32.85 11.81
CA THR A 5 7.26 31.70 11.55
C THR A 5 8.06 30.68 10.73
N PRO A 6 7.79 29.38 10.89
CA PRO A 6 6.94 28.75 11.90
C PRO A 6 7.60 28.70 13.29
N ARG A 7 6.93 28.11 14.28
CA ARG A 7 7.54 27.79 15.59
C ARG A 7 8.36 26.50 15.50
N LEU A 8 9.32 26.35 16.41
CA LEU A 8 10.11 25.12 16.51
C LEU A 8 9.19 23.92 16.77
N ASN A 9 9.33 22.88 15.97
CA ASN A 9 8.52 21.65 15.96
C ASN A 9 7.03 21.88 15.69
N GLU A 10 6.65 23.00 15.07
CA GLU A 10 5.28 23.20 14.61
C GLU A 10 4.87 22.08 13.66
N LEU A 11 3.60 21.69 13.76
CA LEU A 11 3.04 20.56 13.04
C LEU A 11 2.19 21.02 11.86
N PHE A 12 2.48 20.46 10.69
CA PHE A 12 1.74 20.67 9.46
C PHE A 12 1.14 19.35 8.98
N THR A 13 -0.10 19.40 8.49
CA THR A 13 -0.87 18.19 8.17
C THR A 13 -1.20 18.13 6.68
N ILE A 14 -0.87 16.99 6.05
CA ILE A 14 -1.30 16.64 4.69
C ILE A 14 -2.78 16.24 4.75
N SER A 15 -3.58 16.79 3.84
CA SER A 15 -5.01 16.52 3.80
C SER A 15 -5.32 15.08 3.37
N PRO A 16 -6.58 14.62 3.57
CA PRO A 16 -7.08 13.39 2.96
C PRO A 16 -7.00 13.36 1.42
N THR A 17 -6.95 14.50 0.73
CA THR A 17 -6.98 14.64 -0.74
C THR A 17 -5.59 14.76 -1.38
N PRO A 18 -4.67 13.89 -0.98
CA PRO A 18 -3.33 14.22 -0.46
C PRO A 18 -2.78 15.58 -0.93
N GLU A 19 -3.29 16.68 -0.36
CA GLU A 19 -2.78 18.03 -0.62
C GLU A 19 -1.82 18.45 0.48
N TRP A 20 -0.65 18.96 0.06
CA TRP A 20 0.36 19.44 0.99
C TRP A 20 0.01 20.82 1.57
N PRO A 21 0.24 21.03 2.88
CA PRO A 21 -0.03 22.29 3.52
C PRO A 21 0.94 23.37 3.04
N SER A 22 0.51 24.63 3.13
CA SER A 22 1.45 25.76 3.09
C SER A 22 2.33 25.70 4.34
N VAL A 23 3.63 25.88 4.17
CA VAL A 23 4.60 25.91 5.27
C VAL A 23 5.44 27.17 5.07
N LEU A 24 4.90 28.29 5.57
CA LEU A 24 5.51 29.60 5.43
C LEU A 24 6.63 29.78 6.46
N PHE A 25 7.84 29.95 5.94
CA PHE A 25 9.01 30.39 6.68
C PHE A 25 9.18 31.90 6.52
N GLU A 26 9.40 32.62 7.62
CA GLU A 26 9.75 34.03 7.65
C GLU A 26 10.82 34.27 8.69
N THR A 27 11.82 35.11 8.39
CA THR A 27 12.82 35.58 9.36
C THR A 27 12.64 37.05 9.74
N ASP A 28 13.35 37.49 10.79
CA ASP A 28 13.45 38.90 11.18
C ASP A 28 14.46 39.72 10.35
N ALA A 29 15.28 39.07 9.50
CA ALA A 29 16.21 39.74 8.60
C ALA A 29 15.49 40.22 7.32
N SER A 30 15.98 41.30 6.72
CA SER A 30 15.44 41.86 5.47
C SER A 30 16.22 41.41 4.23
N GLY A 31 15.58 41.48 3.05
CA GLY A 31 16.24 41.29 1.76
C GLY A 31 16.27 39.83 1.29
N ALA A 32 17.17 39.55 0.35
CA ALA A 32 17.23 38.24 -0.31
C ALA A 32 17.67 37.13 0.65
N HIS A 33 17.01 35.98 0.55
CA HIS A 33 17.28 34.79 1.36
C HIS A 33 17.56 33.58 0.48
N THR A 34 18.50 32.75 0.92
CA THR A 34 18.66 31.36 0.46
C THR A 34 18.17 30.42 1.55
N TRP A 35 17.32 29.48 1.18
CA TRP A 35 16.71 28.49 2.06
C TRP A 35 17.23 27.11 1.70
N PHE A 36 17.97 26.50 2.61
CA PHE A 36 18.42 25.12 2.50
C PHE A 36 17.46 24.25 3.30
N TRP A 37 16.98 23.18 2.73
CA TRP A 37 15.99 22.33 3.39
C TRP A 37 16.33 20.86 3.24
N THR A 38 15.94 20.09 4.25
CA THR A 38 16.04 18.63 4.27
C THR A 38 14.80 18.05 4.93
N VAL A 39 14.12 17.13 4.25
CA VAL A 39 13.02 16.32 4.81
C VAL A 39 13.54 14.91 5.08
N THR A 40 13.33 14.38 6.28
CA THR A 40 13.69 13.01 6.65
C THR A 40 12.55 12.24 7.31
N TRP A 41 12.45 10.96 7.00
CA TRP A 41 11.60 10.01 7.72
C TRP A 41 12.16 8.59 7.60
N GLY A 42 12.56 7.99 8.73
CA GLY A 42 13.24 6.69 8.73
C GLY A 42 14.50 6.71 7.86
N ALA A 43 14.56 5.84 6.86
CA ALA A 43 15.67 5.77 5.90
C ALA A 43 15.52 6.75 4.71
N PHE A 44 14.38 7.43 4.58
CA PHE A 44 14.15 8.38 3.50
C PHE A 44 14.72 9.75 3.85
N SER A 45 15.37 10.38 2.87
CA SER A 45 15.91 11.73 2.98
C SER A 45 15.85 12.44 1.63
N ARG A 46 15.47 13.72 1.63
CA ARG A 46 15.57 14.60 0.46
C ARG A 46 15.98 15.98 0.90
N SER A 47 16.91 16.58 0.16
CA SER A 47 17.37 17.94 0.41
C SER A 47 17.24 18.80 -0.85
N GLY A 48 17.19 20.11 -0.66
CA GLY A 48 17.22 21.06 -1.75
C GLY A 48 17.51 22.48 -1.28
N GLN A 49 17.39 23.41 -2.22
CA GLN A 49 17.58 24.82 -1.99
C GLN A 49 16.46 25.62 -2.67
N SER A 50 16.12 26.77 -2.11
CA SER A 50 15.28 27.78 -2.74
C SER A 50 15.84 29.17 -2.47
N ALA A 51 15.53 30.14 -3.33
CA ALA A 51 15.97 31.51 -3.16
C ALA A 51 14.77 32.45 -3.32
N THR A 52 14.72 33.49 -2.50
CA THR A 52 13.66 34.49 -2.51
C THR A 52 14.26 35.88 -2.42
N ALA A 53 13.65 36.86 -3.09
CA ALA A 53 14.10 38.26 -3.02
C ALA A 53 13.77 38.92 -1.67
N ALA A 54 12.87 38.31 -0.90
CA ALA A 54 12.43 38.74 0.42
C ALA A 54 12.71 37.66 1.48
N ASN A 55 12.36 37.97 2.73
CA ASN A 55 12.57 37.15 3.92
C ASN A 55 11.53 36.06 4.16
N GLN A 56 10.71 35.74 3.14
CA GLN A 56 9.65 34.76 3.21
C GLN A 56 9.82 33.68 2.15
N TRP A 57 9.52 32.44 2.51
CA TRP A 57 9.47 31.30 1.60
C TRP A 57 8.40 30.31 2.05
N ASP A 58 7.47 29.99 1.15
CA ASP A 58 6.55 28.86 1.35
C ASP A 58 7.18 27.59 0.77
N ALA A 59 7.43 26.61 1.63
CA ALA A 59 8.05 25.36 1.22
C ALA A 59 7.11 24.41 0.48
N LYS A 60 5.80 24.67 0.42
CA LYS A 60 4.76 23.77 -0.12
C LYS A 60 5.18 23.01 -1.36
N THR A 61 5.62 23.71 -2.40
CA THR A 61 6.02 23.09 -3.67
C THR A 61 7.25 22.20 -3.51
N ALA A 62 8.26 22.66 -2.76
CA ALA A 62 9.53 21.95 -2.58
C ALA A 62 9.36 20.62 -1.81
N ILE A 63 8.42 20.58 -0.86
CA ILE A 63 8.17 19.41 0.00
C ILE A 63 7.04 18.51 -0.51
N THR A 64 6.46 18.79 -1.69
CA THR A 64 5.34 18.03 -2.25
C THR A 64 5.66 16.53 -2.25
N ASN A 65 4.70 15.73 -1.78
CA ASN A 65 4.82 14.27 -1.62
C ASN A 65 5.77 13.79 -0.52
N LEU A 66 6.33 14.66 0.32
CA LEU A 66 7.27 14.28 1.38
C LEU A 66 6.68 14.52 2.77
N GLY A 67 7.08 13.75 3.77
CA GLY A 67 6.71 14.04 5.15
C GLY A 67 7.75 13.59 6.16
N GLY A 68 7.44 13.79 7.44
CA GLY A 68 8.36 13.56 8.55
C GLY A 68 8.96 14.86 9.09
N THR A 69 10.27 14.88 9.28
CA THR A 69 10.97 16.03 9.87
C THR A 69 11.52 16.92 8.78
N LEU A 70 11.04 18.16 8.69
CA LEU A 70 11.58 19.19 7.80
C LEU A 70 12.51 20.10 8.59
N MET A 71 13.79 20.07 8.25
CA MET A 71 14.81 20.98 8.76
C MET A 71 15.07 22.07 7.71
N VAL A 72 15.07 23.33 8.11
CA VAL A 72 15.33 24.48 7.23
C VAL A 72 16.45 25.34 7.82
N ARG A 73 17.42 25.69 7.00
CA ARG A 73 18.43 26.72 7.27
C ARG A 73 18.23 27.89 6.33
N ALA A 74 17.93 29.06 6.87
CA ALA A 74 17.89 30.32 6.14
C ALA A 74 19.27 30.97 6.13
N GLN A 75 19.60 31.68 5.05
CA GLN A 75 20.81 32.49 4.91
C GLN A 75 20.49 33.83 4.24
N ALA A 76 20.89 34.94 4.88
CA ALA A 76 20.77 36.31 4.37
C ALA A 76 22.12 37.02 4.52
N GLY A 77 22.82 37.24 3.41
CA GLY A 77 24.22 37.67 3.45
C GLY A 77 25.09 36.65 4.21
N THR A 78 25.72 37.08 5.31
CA THR A 78 26.51 36.22 6.22
C THR A 78 25.69 35.60 7.35
N ASP A 79 24.48 36.10 7.60
CA ASP A 79 23.63 35.61 8.69
C ASP A 79 23.00 34.27 8.33
N THR A 80 22.93 33.35 9.30
CA THR A 80 22.21 32.08 9.15
C THR A 80 21.35 31.78 10.37
N ALA A 81 20.25 31.06 10.15
CA ALA A 81 19.38 30.56 11.21
C ALA A 81 18.82 29.19 10.82
N GLY A 82 18.58 28.30 11.79
CA GLY A 82 18.00 26.98 11.57
C GLY A 82 16.69 26.78 12.34
N ILE A 83 15.73 26.08 11.74
CA ILE A 83 14.50 25.65 12.40
C ILE A 83 14.11 24.25 11.94
N THR A 84 13.33 23.56 12.77
CA THR A 84 12.74 22.26 12.44
C THR A 84 11.24 22.32 12.62
N VAL A 85 10.50 21.70 11.70
CA VAL A 85 9.04 21.47 11.78
C VAL A 85 8.70 20.03 11.44
N LYS A 86 7.45 19.63 11.66
CA LYS A 86 6.95 18.27 11.42
C LYS A 86 5.84 18.29 10.37
N ILE A 87 5.86 17.31 9.48
CA ILE A 87 4.83 17.08 8.47
C ILE A 87 4.24 15.70 8.74
N GLN A 88 2.92 15.63 8.94
CA GLN A 88 2.18 14.41 9.22
C GLN A 88 1.02 14.23 8.25
N GLY A 89 0.54 12.99 8.12
CA GLY A 89 -0.49 12.62 7.16
C GLY A 89 -1.86 12.35 7.76
N THR A 90 -2.90 12.63 6.99
CA THR A 90 -4.29 12.25 7.33
C THR A 90 -4.74 11.13 6.42
N ASN A 91 -5.39 10.11 6.99
CA ASN A 91 -5.95 9.03 6.18
C ASN A 91 -7.07 9.56 5.27
N PRO A 92 -7.16 9.09 4.01
CA PRO A 92 -8.36 9.28 3.21
C PRO A 92 -9.54 8.54 3.84
N VAL A 93 -10.76 8.99 3.54
CA VAL A 93 -11.94 8.15 3.79
C VAL A 93 -12.01 7.06 2.73
N ALA A 94 -12.55 5.89 3.08
CA ALA A 94 -12.61 4.74 2.17
C ALA A 94 -13.34 5.07 0.85
N GLY A 95 -14.36 5.92 0.90
CA GLY A 95 -15.10 6.36 -0.29
C GLY A 95 -14.21 7.06 -1.33
N ASP A 96 -13.30 7.93 -0.89
CA ASP A 96 -12.39 8.66 -1.78
C ASP A 96 -11.42 7.70 -2.48
N VAL A 97 -10.94 6.69 -1.76
CA VAL A 97 -10.07 5.66 -2.33
C VAL A 97 -10.83 4.82 -3.36
N ILE A 98 -12.06 4.39 -3.04
CA ILE A 98 -12.90 3.62 -3.96
C ILE A 98 -13.20 4.42 -5.22
N GLN A 99 -13.53 5.71 -5.08
CA GLN A 99 -13.75 6.60 -6.23
C GLN A 99 -12.48 6.76 -7.06
N TYR A 100 -11.32 6.91 -6.42
CA TYR A 100 -10.04 6.96 -7.10
C TYR A 100 -9.77 5.68 -7.90
N LEU A 101 -10.00 4.50 -7.30
CA LEU A 101 -9.85 3.21 -7.96
C LEU A 101 -10.82 3.01 -9.13
N ALA A 102 -12.05 3.50 -9.02
CA ALA A 102 -13.06 3.37 -10.07
C ALA A 102 -12.65 4.06 -11.39
N SER A 103 -11.74 5.04 -11.33
CA SER A 103 -11.15 5.67 -12.52
C SER A 103 -10.15 4.78 -13.27
N THR A 104 -9.79 3.61 -12.72
CA THR A 104 -8.81 2.67 -13.28
C THR A 104 -9.46 1.32 -13.60
N PRO A 105 -9.90 1.07 -14.85
CA PRO A 105 -10.61 -0.16 -15.23
C PRO A 105 -9.85 -1.47 -14.95
N SER A 106 -8.51 -1.43 -14.96
CA SER A 106 -7.66 -2.58 -14.62
C SER A 106 -7.61 -2.90 -13.12
N GLY A 107 -8.18 -2.04 -12.27
CA GLY A 107 -8.20 -2.16 -10.80
C GLY A 107 -9.38 -2.93 -10.22
N ALA A 108 -10.25 -3.54 -11.05
CA ALA A 108 -11.43 -4.25 -10.55
C ALA A 108 -11.08 -5.35 -9.52
N GLY A 109 -11.62 -5.23 -8.30
CA GLY A 109 -11.33 -6.12 -7.17
C GLY A 109 -10.16 -5.68 -6.29
N PHE A 110 -9.40 -4.66 -6.68
CA PHE A 110 -8.31 -4.13 -5.87
C PHE A 110 -8.81 -3.39 -4.63
N ASP A 111 -10.00 -2.77 -4.70
CA ASP A 111 -10.70 -2.18 -3.56
C ASP A 111 -10.89 -3.18 -2.41
N LYS A 112 -11.24 -4.42 -2.75
CA LYS A 112 -11.43 -5.50 -1.77
C LYS A 112 -10.12 -5.94 -1.14
N ILE A 113 -9.03 -5.94 -1.91
CA ILE A 113 -7.68 -6.16 -1.38
C ILE A 113 -7.31 -5.05 -0.40
N LEU A 114 -7.49 -3.78 -0.75
CA LEU A 114 -7.15 -2.67 0.16
C LEU A 114 -8.00 -2.67 1.43
N ALA A 115 -9.27 -3.07 1.33
CA ALA A 115 -10.14 -3.26 2.49
C ALA A 115 -9.59 -4.35 3.44
N GLN A 116 -9.12 -5.47 2.88
CA GLN A 116 -8.55 -6.58 3.64
C GLN A 116 -7.19 -6.23 4.27
N GLU A 117 -6.26 -5.71 3.48
CA GLU A 117 -4.86 -5.55 3.88
C GLU A 117 -4.66 -4.40 4.88
N SER A 118 -5.37 -3.29 4.67
CA SER A 118 -5.14 -2.07 5.45
C SER A 118 -6.40 -1.39 5.94
N LYS A 119 -7.60 -1.86 5.57
CA LYS A 119 -8.86 -1.14 5.79
C LYS A 119 -8.81 0.28 5.25
N PHE A 120 -8.18 0.45 4.08
CA PHE A 120 -7.92 1.76 3.44
C PHE A 120 -7.06 2.72 4.29
N ARG A 121 -6.30 2.21 5.26
CA ARG A 121 -5.43 3.01 6.11
C ARG A 121 -4.04 3.16 5.47
N HIS A 122 -3.62 4.41 5.26
CA HIS A 122 -2.28 4.74 4.79
C HIS A 122 -1.35 5.21 5.91
N PHE A 123 -1.88 5.95 6.89
CA PHE A 123 -1.14 6.49 8.04
C PHE A 123 -1.55 5.82 9.36
N ASN A 124 -0.59 5.62 10.27
CA ASN A 124 -0.76 5.01 11.58
C ASN A 124 -1.32 6.03 12.62
N ALA A 125 -1.39 5.63 13.90
CA ALA A 125 -1.90 6.48 14.98
C ALA A 125 -1.01 7.71 15.30
N GLY A 126 0.25 7.70 14.86
CA GLY A 126 1.14 8.86 14.92
C GLY A 126 1.15 9.69 13.63
N ASN A 127 0.19 9.45 12.73
CA ASN A 127 0.05 10.13 11.44
C ASN A 127 1.28 10.00 10.53
N GLU A 128 2.02 8.90 10.67
CA GLU A 128 3.12 8.51 9.78
C GLU A 128 2.70 7.35 8.89
N PRO A 129 3.32 7.14 7.71
CA PRO A 129 2.99 6.01 6.86
C PRO A 129 3.03 4.67 7.63
N VAL A 130 2.01 3.83 7.44
CA VAL A 130 1.99 2.49 8.01
C VAL A 130 3.18 1.71 7.45
N LYS A 131 4.02 1.19 8.34
CA LYS A 131 5.16 0.35 8.01
C LYS A 131 4.99 -1.03 8.66
N SER A 132 5.03 -2.10 7.87
CA SER A 132 5.05 -3.47 8.38
C SER A 132 6.46 -3.95 8.71
N PHE A 133 6.54 -5.09 9.41
CA PHE A 133 7.81 -5.70 9.82
C PHE A 133 8.67 -6.17 8.64
N ASP A 134 8.05 -6.46 7.49
CA ASP A 134 8.71 -6.86 6.24
C ASP A 134 9.06 -5.66 5.34
N ASN A 135 8.95 -4.43 5.84
CA ASN A 135 9.16 -3.17 5.11
C ASN A 135 8.15 -2.90 3.99
N GLY A 136 6.91 -3.34 4.14
CA GLY A 136 5.79 -2.83 3.36
C GLY A 136 5.36 -1.44 3.85
N PHE A 137 5.03 -0.53 2.92
CA PHE A 137 4.62 0.84 3.26
C PHE A 137 3.24 1.21 2.73
N GLY A 138 2.50 1.96 3.56
CA GLY A 138 1.26 2.62 3.19
C GLY A 138 0.09 1.64 3.01
N MET A 139 -0.89 2.05 2.21
CA MET A 139 -2.17 1.36 2.08
C MET A 139 -2.06 0.04 1.32
N CYS A 140 -1.18 0.01 0.32
CA CYS A 140 -0.92 -1.14 -0.52
C CYS A 140 0.22 -2.02 -0.01
N GLN A 141 0.84 -1.67 1.13
CA GLN A 141 1.98 -2.38 1.71
C GLN A 141 3.07 -2.64 0.64
N LEU A 142 3.50 -1.61 -0.08
CA LEU A 142 4.51 -1.74 -1.13
C LEU A 142 5.85 -2.16 -0.51
N THR A 143 6.36 -3.33 -0.88
CA THR A 143 7.56 -3.95 -0.27
C THR A 143 8.70 -4.18 -1.26
N THR A 144 8.41 -4.66 -2.48
CA THR A 144 9.44 -5.04 -3.47
C THR A 144 9.05 -4.64 -4.90
N PRO A 145 9.80 -3.73 -5.55
CA PRO A 145 10.90 -2.94 -4.97
C PRO A 145 10.41 -2.05 -3.81
N PRO A 146 11.31 -1.60 -2.91
CA PRO A 146 10.94 -0.62 -1.89
C PRO A 146 10.33 0.62 -2.54
N PRO A 147 9.30 1.23 -1.93
CA PRO A 147 8.65 2.41 -2.49
C PRO A 147 9.58 3.62 -2.46
N SER A 148 9.33 4.59 -3.34
CA SER A 148 9.96 5.91 -3.23
C SER A 148 9.48 6.67 -1.99
N PHE A 149 10.19 7.74 -1.61
CA PHE A 149 9.77 8.61 -0.50
C PHE A 149 8.35 9.16 -0.74
N GLU A 150 8.05 9.53 -1.97
CA GLU A 150 6.74 10.03 -2.40
C GLU A 150 5.65 8.98 -2.26
N GLN A 151 5.92 7.74 -2.68
CA GLN A 151 4.96 6.64 -2.56
C GLN A 151 4.72 6.24 -1.11
N ALA A 152 5.66 6.53 -0.20
CA ALA A 152 5.48 6.31 1.22
C ALA A 152 4.54 7.34 1.85
N TRP A 153 4.55 8.60 1.40
CA TRP A 153 3.80 9.69 2.04
C TRP A 153 2.56 10.15 1.28
N ASN A 154 2.44 9.86 -0.01
CA ASN A 154 1.26 10.17 -0.81
C ASN A 154 0.45 8.89 -1.08
N TRP A 155 -0.74 8.80 -0.48
CA TRP A 155 -1.55 7.59 -0.61
C TRP A 155 -2.01 7.32 -2.05
N LYS A 156 -2.21 8.34 -2.89
CA LYS A 156 -2.55 8.13 -4.31
C LYS A 156 -1.38 7.50 -5.05
N LEU A 157 -0.16 8.02 -4.88
CA LEU A 157 1.04 7.43 -5.47
C LEU A 157 1.34 6.02 -4.94
N ASN A 158 0.99 5.75 -3.68
CA ASN A 158 1.05 4.41 -3.10
C ASN A 158 0.04 3.46 -3.79
N VAL A 159 -1.19 3.92 -3.97
CA VAL A 159 -2.26 3.18 -4.67
C VAL A 159 -1.89 2.95 -6.13
N ASP A 160 -1.30 3.92 -6.83
CA ASP A 160 -0.82 3.78 -8.20
C ASP A 160 0.27 2.70 -8.32
N GLY A 161 1.21 2.68 -7.37
CA GLY A 161 2.21 1.62 -7.27
C GLY A 161 1.56 0.24 -7.06
N GLY A 162 0.55 0.16 -6.21
CA GLY A 162 -0.22 -1.06 -5.95
C GLY A 162 -1.00 -1.52 -7.19
N LEU A 163 -1.66 -0.59 -7.89
CA LEU A 163 -2.37 -0.83 -9.14
C LEU A 163 -1.44 -1.33 -10.24
N ALA A 164 -0.22 -0.81 -10.33
CA ALA A 164 0.77 -1.30 -11.29
C ALA A 164 1.14 -2.77 -11.01
N LEU A 165 1.31 -3.16 -9.74
CA LEU A 165 1.54 -4.56 -9.35
C LEU A 165 0.31 -5.44 -9.63
N PHE A 166 -0.87 -4.97 -9.25
CA PHE A 166 -2.13 -5.67 -9.51
C PHE A 166 -2.38 -5.85 -11.02
N GLY A 167 -2.06 -4.84 -11.82
CA GLY A 167 -2.11 -4.91 -13.28
C GLY A 167 -1.24 -6.02 -13.86
N LYS A 168 -0.02 -6.22 -13.32
CA LYS A 168 0.83 -7.37 -13.72
C LYS A 168 0.18 -8.72 -13.37
N LYS A 169 -0.45 -8.83 -12.20
CA LYS A 169 -1.21 -10.04 -11.81
C LYS A 169 -2.39 -10.28 -12.74
N ARG A 170 -3.10 -9.21 -13.12
CA ARG A 170 -4.22 -9.24 -14.06
C ARG A 170 -3.78 -9.69 -15.46
N SER A 171 -2.68 -9.17 -15.98
CA SER A 171 -2.11 -9.63 -17.25
C SER A 171 -1.76 -11.12 -17.21
N GLY A 172 -1.20 -11.61 -16.09
CA GLY A 172 -0.96 -13.04 -15.88
C GLY A 172 -2.24 -13.87 -15.83
N ALA A 173 -3.32 -13.34 -15.24
CA ALA A 173 -4.64 -13.97 -15.24
C ALA A 173 -5.22 -14.05 -16.66
N ILE A 174 -5.16 -12.96 -17.43
CA ILE A 174 -5.59 -12.93 -18.84
C ILE A 174 -4.83 -13.98 -19.65
N ALA A 175 -3.50 -13.98 -19.58
CA ALA A 175 -2.68 -14.94 -20.32
C ALA A 175 -3.03 -16.40 -19.97
N TYR A 176 -3.33 -16.67 -18.69
CA TYR A 176 -3.73 -18.01 -18.24
C TYR A 176 -5.13 -18.39 -18.73
N LEU A 177 -6.11 -17.50 -18.58
CA LEU A 177 -7.50 -17.77 -18.95
C LEU A 177 -7.74 -17.80 -20.47
N SER A 178 -6.89 -17.13 -21.26
CA SER A 178 -6.91 -17.15 -22.73
C SER A 178 -6.20 -18.36 -23.36
N GLN A 179 -5.58 -19.24 -22.58
CA GLN A 179 -4.84 -20.39 -23.12
C GLN A 179 -5.68 -21.20 -24.10
N GLY A 180 -5.12 -21.56 -25.26
CA GLY A 180 -5.84 -22.33 -26.27
C GLY A 180 -7.06 -21.63 -26.86
N GLY A 181 -7.12 -20.28 -26.81
CA GLY A 181 -8.24 -19.50 -27.35
C GLY A 181 -9.52 -19.56 -26.51
N ARG A 182 -9.42 -19.98 -25.25
CA ARG A 182 -10.56 -20.11 -24.34
C ARG A 182 -11.14 -18.73 -23.97
N SER A 183 -12.46 -18.66 -23.89
CA SER A 183 -13.17 -17.52 -23.34
C SER A 183 -13.26 -17.61 -21.83
N TYR A 184 -13.46 -16.45 -21.18
CA TYR A 184 -13.68 -16.33 -19.74
C TYR A 184 -14.57 -15.13 -19.44
N THR A 185 -15.18 -15.12 -18.25
CA THR A 185 -16.04 -14.01 -17.78
C THR A 185 -15.23 -12.98 -16.97
N ASP A 186 -15.79 -11.78 -16.79
CA ASP A 186 -15.20 -10.76 -15.91
C ASP A 186 -15.04 -11.24 -14.47
N GLY A 187 -16.01 -12.04 -13.99
CA GLY A 187 -15.94 -12.69 -12.69
C GLY A 187 -14.74 -13.64 -12.59
N GLN A 188 -14.53 -14.49 -13.61
CA GLN A 188 -13.39 -15.39 -13.65
C GLN A 188 -12.06 -14.62 -13.65
N LEU A 189 -11.97 -13.55 -14.45
CA LEU A 189 -10.77 -12.70 -14.46
C LEU A 189 -10.54 -12.01 -13.10
N LYS A 190 -11.59 -11.54 -12.43
CA LYS A 190 -11.50 -10.91 -11.11
C LYS A 190 -10.97 -11.89 -10.06
N TYR A 191 -11.59 -13.07 -9.92
CA TYR A 191 -11.16 -14.10 -8.97
C TYR A 191 -9.74 -14.60 -9.26
N GLU A 192 -9.41 -14.82 -10.54
CA GLU A 192 -8.07 -15.25 -10.95
C GLU A 192 -7.01 -14.20 -10.62
N THR A 193 -7.32 -12.91 -10.80
CA THR A 193 -6.40 -11.80 -10.48
C THR A 193 -6.17 -11.69 -8.97
N VAL A 194 -7.23 -11.72 -8.16
CA VAL A 194 -7.13 -11.65 -6.70
C VAL A 194 -6.41 -12.87 -6.13
N CYS A 195 -6.65 -14.06 -6.67
CA CYS A 195 -5.90 -15.26 -6.29
C CYS A 195 -4.40 -15.10 -6.56
N ARG A 196 -4.02 -14.48 -7.68
CA ARG A 196 -2.61 -14.24 -8.04
C ARG A 196 -1.93 -13.16 -7.22
N TRP A 197 -2.71 -12.26 -6.61
CA TRP A 197 -2.20 -11.27 -5.65
C TRP A 197 -1.58 -11.98 -4.44
N ASN A 198 -2.34 -12.87 -3.79
CA ASN A 198 -1.86 -13.65 -2.64
C ASN A 198 -0.94 -14.82 -3.06
N GLY A 199 -1.19 -15.43 -4.22
CA GLY A 199 -0.35 -16.46 -4.83
C GLY A 199 -1.14 -17.68 -5.31
N GLY A 200 -0.78 -18.19 -6.51
CA GLY A 200 -1.41 -19.36 -7.12
C GLY A 200 -2.28 -19.03 -8.34
N SER A 201 -3.23 -19.92 -8.65
CA SER A 201 -4.27 -19.73 -9.68
C SER A 201 -5.60 -20.26 -9.16
N TYR A 202 -6.70 -19.62 -9.55
CA TYR A 202 -8.02 -19.89 -9.00
C TYR A 202 -8.78 -20.95 -9.80
N HIS A 203 -8.71 -20.83 -11.13
CA HIS A 203 -9.44 -21.71 -12.03
C HIS A 203 -8.57 -22.86 -12.56
N VAL A 204 -9.24 -23.90 -13.02
CA VAL A 204 -8.71 -24.97 -13.87
C VAL A 204 -9.67 -25.19 -15.04
N TRP A 205 -9.14 -25.51 -16.21
CA TRP A 205 -9.95 -25.80 -17.39
C TRP A 205 -10.56 -27.20 -17.29
N ASP A 206 -11.87 -27.30 -17.36
CA ASP A 206 -12.58 -28.56 -17.52
C ASP A 206 -12.84 -28.80 -19.02
N ALA A 207 -12.10 -29.75 -19.60
CA ALA A 207 -12.21 -30.08 -21.01
C ALA A 207 -13.55 -30.74 -21.38
N ASN A 208 -14.17 -31.46 -20.46
CA ASN A 208 -15.45 -32.13 -20.69
C ASN A 208 -16.59 -31.11 -20.70
N ALA A 209 -16.52 -30.12 -19.79
CA ALA A 209 -17.51 -29.05 -19.71
C ALA A 209 -17.23 -27.88 -20.67
N GLY A 210 -16.04 -27.81 -21.27
CA GLY A 210 -15.61 -26.68 -22.09
C GLY A 210 -15.61 -25.35 -21.33
N ALA A 211 -15.24 -25.38 -20.04
CA ALA A 211 -15.38 -24.22 -19.17
C ALA A 211 -14.29 -24.13 -18.09
N TRP A 212 -13.96 -22.91 -17.67
CA TRP A 212 -13.17 -22.65 -16.48
C TRP A 212 -13.97 -22.93 -15.21
N LYS A 213 -13.43 -23.74 -14.30
CA LYS A 213 -14.05 -24.05 -13.00
C LYS A 213 -13.12 -23.64 -11.85
N ARG A 214 -13.69 -23.23 -10.72
CA ARG A 214 -12.93 -23.08 -9.47
C ARG A 214 -12.21 -24.40 -9.18
N LYS A 215 -10.93 -24.34 -8.79
CA LYS A 215 -10.19 -25.52 -8.33
C LYS A 215 -10.94 -26.21 -7.19
N SER A 216 -11.34 -27.46 -7.41
CA SER A 216 -12.08 -28.27 -6.43
C SER A 216 -11.17 -28.98 -5.43
N ASN A 217 -9.88 -29.11 -5.75
CA ASN A 217 -8.92 -29.76 -4.87
C ASN A 217 -8.47 -28.88 -3.69
N ILE A 218 -8.96 -27.64 -3.58
CA ILE A 218 -8.66 -26.78 -2.44
C ILE A 218 -9.92 -26.59 -1.60
N LEU A 219 -9.87 -27.09 -0.36
CA LEU A 219 -10.84 -26.81 0.69
C LEU A 219 -10.32 -25.64 1.54
N CYS A 220 -11.14 -24.61 1.72
CA CYS A 220 -10.76 -23.42 2.46
C CYS A 220 -11.26 -23.47 3.90
N ASP A 221 -10.45 -22.97 4.83
CA ASP A 221 -10.88 -22.75 6.21
C ASP A 221 -11.65 -21.44 6.29
N SER A 222 -12.97 -21.52 6.41
CA SER A 222 -13.89 -20.38 6.45
C SER A 222 -13.65 -19.45 7.64
N LYS A 223 -12.93 -19.91 8.67
CA LYS A 223 -12.59 -19.10 9.85
C LYS A 223 -11.29 -18.31 9.67
N THR A 224 -10.67 -18.41 8.50
CA THR A 224 -9.40 -17.74 8.20
C THR A 224 -9.52 -16.95 6.90
N GLY A 225 -8.54 -16.07 6.65
CA GLY A 225 -8.53 -15.26 5.44
C GLY A 225 -7.87 -15.92 4.23
N ASN A 226 -6.94 -16.85 4.41
CA ASN A 226 -6.14 -17.40 3.31
C ASN A 226 -5.61 -18.81 3.56
N ILE A 227 -6.13 -19.54 4.54
CA ILE A 227 -5.65 -20.90 4.85
C ILE A 227 -6.61 -21.93 4.24
N GLY A 228 -6.04 -23.01 3.73
CA GLY A 228 -6.80 -24.15 3.25
C GLY A 228 -5.94 -25.42 3.15
N TRP A 229 -6.53 -26.43 2.56
CA TRP A 229 -5.97 -27.77 2.41
C TRP A 229 -6.06 -28.23 0.96
N ASP A 230 -4.96 -28.80 0.48
CA ASP A 230 -4.99 -29.58 -0.76
C ASP A 230 -5.62 -30.94 -0.45
N MET A 231 -6.77 -31.19 -1.06
CA MET A 231 -7.57 -32.40 -0.90
C MET A 231 -7.03 -33.57 -1.73
N THR A 232 -5.92 -33.38 -2.45
CA THR A 232 -5.13 -34.48 -3.04
C THR A 232 -4.08 -35.03 -2.08
N ASP A 233 -3.74 -34.29 -1.02
CA ASP A 233 -2.88 -34.79 0.06
C ASP A 233 -3.62 -35.90 0.83
N VAL A 234 -3.01 -37.07 0.91
CA VAL A 234 -3.56 -38.25 1.59
C VAL A 234 -3.97 -37.99 3.05
N GLN A 235 -3.35 -37.01 3.72
CA GLN A 235 -3.69 -36.64 5.08
C GLN A 235 -4.95 -35.76 5.18
N ASN A 236 -5.40 -35.19 4.06
CA ASN A 236 -6.55 -34.31 3.96
C ASN A 236 -7.74 -34.97 3.23
N THR A 237 -7.48 -35.87 2.29
CA THR A 237 -8.50 -36.53 1.46
C THR A 237 -9.64 -37.10 2.31
N GLY A 238 -10.88 -36.76 1.93
CA GLY A 238 -12.10 -37.25 2.58
C GLY A 238 -12.42 -36.60 3.94
N LYS A 239 -11.58 -35.69 4.45
CA LYS A 239 -11.83 -34.99 5.72
C LYS A 239 -12.70 -33.77 5.51
N THR A 240 -13.52 -33.45 6.50
CA THR A 240 -14.33 -32.24 6.53
C THR A 240 -13.50 -31.04 6.97
N GLU A 241 -13.97 -29.83 6.63
CA GLU A 241 -13.35 -28.58 7.08
C GLU A 241 -13.20 -28.54 8.61
N ALA A 242 -14.25 -28.89 9.36
CA ALA A 242 -14.21 -28.91 10.82
C ALA A 242 -13.14 -29.85 11.38
N ALA A 243 -12.97 -31.04 10.78
CA ALA A 243 -11.96 -32.00 11.21
C ALA A 243 -10.54 -31.48 10.96
N LEU A 244 -10.31 -30.83 9.81
CA LEU A 244 -9.01 -30.27 9.45
C LEU A 244 -8.69 -29.01 10.25
N HIS A 245 -9.67 -28.12 10.44
CA HIS A 245 -9.55 -26.94 11.29
C HIS A 245 -9.16 -27.31 12.72
N ASN A 246 -9.84 -28.30 13.32
CA ASN A 246 -9.51 -28.76 14.67
C ASN A 246 -8.09 -29.37 14.76
N ARG A 247 -7.62 -30.04 13.70
CA ARG A 247 -6.26 -30.60 13.64
C ARG A 247 -5.18 -29.52 13.60
N ASP A 248 -5.43 -28.42 12.88
CA ASP A 248 -4.36 -27.51 12.45
C ASP A 248 -4.43 -26.09 13.05
N SER A 249 -5.60 -25.59 13.42
CA SER A 249 -5.83 -24.18 13.80
C SER A 249 -4.90 -23.67 14.91
N GLY A 250 -4.61 -24.51 15.91
CA GLY A 250 -3.66 -24.19 16.99
C GLY A 250 -2.21 -23.96 16.52
N LYS A 251 -1.89 -24.24 15.25
CA LYS A 251 -0.55 -24.07 14.66
C LYS A 251 -0.43 -22.84 13.77
N TYR A 252 -1.53 -22.23 13.34
CA TYR A 252 -1.51 -21.13 12.35
C TYR A 252 -0.67 -19.93 12.82
N LEU A 253 -0.82 -19.54 14.08
CA LEU A 253 -0.09 -18.41 14.67
C LEU A 253 1.44 -18.59 14.68
N LYS A 254 1.93 -19.83 14.56
CA LYS A 254 3.36 -20.14 14.52
C LYS A 254 3.94 -20.10 13.10
N GLY A 255 3.11 -19.80 12.11
CA GLY A 255 3.45 -19.93 10.71
C GLY A 255 3.47 -21.39 10.25
N ARG A 256 3.65 -21.58 8.94
CA ARG A 256 3.63 -22.92 8.32
C ARG A 256 4.96 -23.63 8.54
N ALA A 257 4.95 -24.66 9.37
CA ALA A 257 6.10 -25.55 9.56
C ALA A 257 6.31 -26.48 8.35
N ALA A 258 7.55 -26.96 8.17
CA ALA A 258 7.84 -28.02 7.21
C ALA A 258 6.99 -29.28 7.52
N GLY A 259 6.42 -29.90 6.49
CA GLY A 259 5.52 -31.06 6.64
C GLY A 259 4.09 -30.71 7.07
N ALA A 260 3.73 -29.43 7.20
CA ALA A 260 2.34 -29.06 7.44
C ALA A 260 1.44 -29.39 6.24
N HIS A 261 0.34 -30.09 6.52
CA HIS A 261 -0.69 -30.49 5.54
C HIS A 261 -1.73 -29.41 5.26
N TRP A 262 -1.61 -28.24 5.89
CA TRP A 262 -2.32 -27.02 5.52
C TRP A 262 -1.39 -26.07 4.77
N MET A 263 -1.95 -25.12 4.02
CA MET A 263 -1.20 -24.14 3.25
C MET A 263 -1.86 -22.76 3.22
N TYR A 264 -1.07 -21.71 2.98
CA TYR A 264 -1.59 -20.46 2.46
C TYR A 264 -2.04 -20.66 1.01
N SER A 265 -3.23 -20.19 0.68
CA SER A 265 -3.88 -20.45 -0.60
C SER A 265 -4.53 -19.19 -1.15
N GLY A 266 -4.10 -18.78 -2.34
CA GLY A 266 -4.75 -17.69 -3.07
C GLY A 266 -6.19 -18.00 -3.47
N VAL A 267 -6.57 -19.27 -3.59
CA VAL A 267 -7.98 -19.66 -3.82
C VAL A 267 -8.82 -19.22 -2.61
N CYS A 268 -8.37 -19.57 -1.41
CA CYS A 268 -9.06 -19.22 -0.17
C CYS A 268 -9.04 -17.73 0.10
N TYR A 269 -7.92 -17.06 -0.23
CA TYR A 269 -7.87 -15.61 -0.18
C TYR A 269 -8.87 -14.96 -1.13
N ALA A 270 -8.97 -15.42 -2.38
CA ALA A 270 -9.93 -14.87 -3.33
C ALA A 270 -11.37 -15.13 -2.89
N ASP A 271 -11.70 -16.31 -2.37
CA ASP A 271 -13.01 -16.61 -1.81
C ASP A 271 -13.35 -15.69 -0.64
N HIS A 272 -12.41 -15.48 0.29
CA HIS A 272 -12.61 -14.62 1.46
C HIS A 272 -12.77 -13.14 1.10
N VAL A 273 -12.00 -12.65 0.13
CA VAL A 273 -11.96 -11.23 -0.24
C VAL A 273 -13.12 -10.85 -1.17
N LEU A 274 -13.61 -11.78 -1.99
CA LEU A 274 -14.62 -11.53 -3.01
C LEU A 274 -16.01 -12.13 -2.73
N GLY A 275 -16.07 -13.19 -1.92
CA GLY A 275 -17.28 -13.93 -1.58
C GLY A 275 -18.06 -13.37 -0.40
#